data_AF-A0A970XGZ0-F1
#
_entry.id   AF-A0A970XGZ0-F1
#
_cell.length_a   1.000
_cell.length_b   1.000
_cell.length_c   1.000
_cell.angle_alpha   90.00
_cell.angle_beta   90.00
_cell.angle_gamma   90.00
#
_symmetry.space_group_name_H-M   'P 1'
#
loop_
_entity.id
_entity.type
_entity.pdbx_description
1 polymer ?
#
loop_
_entity_poly.entity_id
_entity_poly.type
_entity_poly.pdbx_seq_one_letter_code
_entity_poly.pdbx_strand_id
1 'polypeptide(L)'
;MDATHERGGKCVENVLLAFGLTALAGLSTGIGSALALLTKKTNTKFLSVSLGFSAGVMIYVSMVEIFFKARTTLAAELGERLGSWVTVGAFFAGILLIAVIDNVLPNTENPHEIHRVEEMDENKGARESKLLRTGVFTALAIAVHNFPEGIATFVSALQEPSIAIPIVVAIAIHNIPEGIGVAVPVYYDTGSRRKAFLYSFLSGLAEPAG
;
A
#
# COMPACT_ATOMS: atom_id res chain seq x y z
N MET A 1 9.08 -0.11 -43.82
CA MET A 1 8.51 0.35 -42.53
C MET A 1 8.86 -0.71 -41.53
N ASP A 2 9.73 -0.33 -40.58
CA ASP A 2 10.72 -1.21 -39.97
C ASP A 2 10.21 -1.79 -38.64
N ALA A 3 10.36 -3.10 -38.43
CA ALA A 3 9.86 -3.83 -37.26
C ALA A 3 10.48 -3.36 -35.93
N THR A 4 11.56 -2.58 -36.00
CA THR A 4 12.23 -1.89 -34.89
C THR A 4 11.40 -0.72 -34.35
N HIS A 5 10.66 0.00 -35.21
CA HIS A 5 9.80 1.12 -34.80
C HIS A 5 8.51 0.64 -34.12
N GLU A 6 7.90 -0.46 -34.59
CA GLU A 6 6.74 -1.07 -33.94
C GLU A 6 7.08 -1.68 -32.57
N ARG A 7 8.28 -2.26 -32.42
CA ARG A 7 8.74 -2.86 -31.17
C ARG A 7 9.13 -1.78 -30.14
N GLY A 8 9.71 -0.66 -30.58
CA GLY A 8 9.98 0.51 -29.73
C GLY A 8 8.72 1.22 -29.24
N GLY A 9 7.72 1.40 -30.11
CA GLY A 9 6.43 2.00 -29.75
C GLY A 9 5.68 1.20 -28.67
N LYS A 10 5.61 -0.12 -28.82
CA LYS A 10 4.97 -1.01 -27.82
C LYS A 10 5.70 -1.02 -26.47
N CYS A 11 7.01 -0.86 -26.45
CA CYS A 11 7.78 -0.82 -25.21
C CYS A 11 7.49 0.47 -24.41
N VAL A 12 7.45 1.62 -25.08
CA VAL A 12 7.12 2.91 -24.44
C VAL A 12 5.65 2.94 -24.00
N GLU A 13 4.74 2.40 -24.80
CA GLU A 13 3.31 2.30 -24.46
C GLU A 13 3.08 1.43 -23.22
N ASN A 14 3.77 0.29 -23.11
CA ASN A 14 3.69 -0.58 -21.93
C ASN A 14 4.26 0.09 -20.67
N VAL A 15 5.34 0.87 -20.78
CA VAL A 15 5.91 1.61 -19.65
C VAL A 15 4.97 2.69 -19.16
N LEU A 16 4.39 3.48 -20.09
CA LEU A 16 3.41 4.51 -19.73
C LEU A 16 2.14 3.91 -19.12
N LEU A 17 1.67 2.78 -19.65
CA LEU A 17 0.54 2.05 -19.09
C LEU A 17 0.85 1.53 -17.69
N ALA A 18 1.99 0.88 -17.49
CA ALA A 18 2.40 0.35 -16.19
C ALA A 18 2.56 1.47 -15.15
N PHE A 19 3.16 2.61 -15.53
CA PHE A 19 3.24 3.77 -14.67
C PHE A 19 1.86 4.36 -14.36
N GLY A 20 0.98 4.46 -15.36
CA GLY A 20 -0.39 4.95 -15.19
C GLY A 20 -1.22 4.07 -14.25
N LEU A 21 -1.09 2.74 -14.36
CA LEU A 21 -1.75 1.79 -13.48
C LEU A 21 -1.23 1.86 -12.04
N THR A 22 0.09 1.97 -11.88
CA THR A 22 0.73 2.13 -10.56
C THR A 22 0.36 3.45 -9.91
N ALA A 23 0.30 4.54 -10.70
CA ALA A 23 -0.18 5.83 -10.22
C ALA A 23 -1.66 5.78 -9.82
N LEU A 24 -2.51 5.08 -10.58
CA LEU A 24 -3.92 4.92 -10.24
C LEU A 24 -4.11 4.19 -8.91
N ALA A 25 -3.33 3.14 -8.68
CA ALA A 25 -3.31 2.43 -7.41
C ALA A 25 -2.89 3.38 -6.27
N GLY A 26 -1.74 4.06 -6.37
CA GLY A 26 -1.25 4.95 -5.31
C GLY A 26 -2.13 6.17 -5.03
N LEU A 27 -2.76 6.74 -6.07
CA LEU A 27 -3.71 7.84 -5.91
C LEU A 27 -4.97 7.42 -5.13
N SER A 28 -5.30 6.13 -5.07
CA SER A 28 -6.46 5.63 -4.34
C SER A 28 -6.31 5.81 -2.81
N THR A 29 -5.09 5.87 -2.29
CA THR A 29 -4.81 6.28 -0.90
C THR A 29 -5.24 7.72 -0.65
N GLY A 30 -4.96 8.62 -1.58
CA GLY A 30 -5.45 10.00 -1.55
C GLY A 30 -6.97 10.10 -1.62
N ILE A 31 -7.62 9.25 -2.43
CA ILE A 31 -9.08 9.17 -2.52
C ILE A 31 -9.67 8.73 -1.17
N GLY A 32 -9.11 7.70 -0.53
CA GLY A 32 -9.52 7.26 0.80
C GLY A 32 -9.46 8.37 1.84
N SER A 33 -8.36 9.13 1.85
CA SER A 33 -8.20 10.32 2.71
C SER A 33 -9.24 11.40 2.43
N ALA A 34 -9.48 11.74 1.16
CA ALA A 34 -10.49 12.73 0.79
C ALA A 34 -11.89 12.30 1.25
N LEU A 35 -12.24 11.02 1.07
CA LEU A 35 -13.50 10.45 1.55
C LEU A 35 -13.62 10.57 3.08
N ALA A 36 -12.57 10.24 3.83
CA ALA A 36 -12.55 10.38 5.30
C ALA A 36 -12.79 11.82 5.75
N LEU A 37 -12.18 12.81 5.08
CA LEU A 37 -12.23 14.21 5.48
C LEU A 37 -13.53 14.93 5.07
N LEU A 38 -14.27 14.37 4.09
CA LEU A 38 -15.52 14.92 3.57
C LEU A 38 -16.76 14.23 4.15
N THR A 39 -16.64 12.98 4.57
CA THR A 39 -17.74 12.22 5.19
C THR A 39 -17.76 12.44 6.70
N LYS A 40 -18.94 12.30 7.31
CA LYS A 40 -19.13 12.42 8.77
C LYS A 40 -19.31 11.08 9.46
N LYS A 41 -19.46 10.00 8.69
CA LYS A 41 -19.70 8.64 9.18
C LYS A 41 -18.95 7.65 8.33
N THR A 42 -18.30 6.69 8.97
CA THR A 42 -17.68 5.54 8.34
C THR A 42 -18.75 4.50 8.06
N ASN A 43 -18.88 4.08 6.80
CA ASN A 43 -19.68 2.89 6.49
C ASN A 43 -18.88 1.65 6.89
N THR A 44 -19.12 1.15 8.11
CA THR A 44 -18.39 -0.01 8.66
C THR A 44 -18.56 -1.28 7.84
N LYS A 45 -19.68 -1.46 7.11
CA LYS A 45 -19.86 -2.59 6.19
C LYS A 45 -18.92 -2.48 4.99
N PHE A 46 -18.88 -1.31 4.36
CA PHE A 46 -17.94 -1.05 3.26
C PHE A 46 -16.50 -1.25 3.73
N LEU A 47 -16.13 -0.63 4.85
CA LEU A 47 -14.78 -0.73 5.40
C LEU A 47 -14.40 -2.18 5.72
N SER A 48 -15.27 -2.95 6.37
CA SER A 48 -15.02 -4.37 6.69
C SER A 48 -14.87 -5.23 5.43
N VAL A 49 -15.69 -4.98 4.40
CA VAL A 49 -15.59 -5.67 3.12
C VAL A 49 -14.29 -5.31 2.40
N SER A 50 -13.93 -4.01 2.36
CA SER A 50 -12.69 -3.54 1.75
C SER A 50 -11.45 -4.12 2.45
N LEU A 51 -11.46 -4.24 3.78
CA LEU A 51 -10.36 -4.85 4.55
C LEU A 51 -10.26 -6.36 4.33
N GLY A 52 -11.38 -7.07 4.33
CA GLY A 52 -11.39 -8.51 4.05
C GLY A 52 -10.92 -8.81 2.63
N PHE A 53 -11.36 -7.99 1.66
CA PHE A 53 -10.88 -8.05 0.28
C PHE A 53 -9.38 -7.74 0.20
N SER A 54 -8.93 -6.66 0.84
CA SER A 54 -7.52 -6.28 0.97
C SER A 54 -6.64 -7.42 1.50
N ALA A 55 -7.05 -8.05 2.60
CA ALA A 55 -6.30 -9.16 3.18
C ALA A 55 -6.15 -10.31 2.16
N GLY A 56 -7.22 -10.61 1.40
CA GLY A 56 -7.17 -11.59 0.32
C GLY A 56 -6.19 -11.21 -0.81
N VAL A 57 -6.23 -9.95 -1.25
CA VAL A 57 -5.34 -9.42 -2.30
C VAL A 57 -3.88 -9.49 -1.86
N MET A 58 -3.56 -9.05 -0.65
CA MET A 58 -2.18 -9.05 -0.15
C MET A 58 -1.64 -10.45 0.12
N ILE A 59 -2.49 -11.39 0.52
CA ILE A 59 -2.11 -12.81 0.57
C ILE A 59 -1.81 -13.33 -0.84
N TYR A 60 -2.65 -13.03 -1.84
CA TYR A 60 -2.43 -13.46 -3.21
C TYR A 60 -1.13 -12.89 -3.80
N VAL A 61 -0.95 -11.57 -3.75
CA VAL A 61 0.26 -10.89 -4.25
C VAL A 61 1.51 -11.43 -3.55
N SER A 62 1.47 -11.58 -2.23
CA SER A 62 2.63 -12.10 -1.47
C SER A 62 2.96 -13.55 -1.82
N MET A 63 1.96 -14.44 -1.83
CA MET A 63 2.17 -15.88 -1.95
C MET A 63 2.30 -16.38 -3.39
N VAL A 64 1.55 -15.79 -4.31
CA VAL A 64 1.47 -16.25 -5.71
C VAL A 64 2.44 -15.48 -6.60
N GLU A 65 2.61 -14.18 -6.38
CA GLU A 65 3.49 -13.37 -7.24
C GLU A 65 4.89 -13.24 -6.65
N ILE A 66 5.01 -12.53 -5.52
CA ILE A 66 6.31 -12.11 -4.99
C ILE A 66 7.13 -13.32 -4.54
N PHE A 67 6.52 -14.26 -3.80
CA PHE A 67 7.24 -15.43 -3.30
C PHE A 67 7.77 -16.31 -4.43
N PHE A 68 6.95 -16.63 -5.45
CA PHE A 68 7.39 -17.44 -6.58
C PHE A 68 8.45 -16.73 -7.42
N LYS A 69 8.29 -15.41 -7.64
CA LYS A 69 9.27 -14.61 -8.39
C LYS A 69 10.60 -14.48 -7.66
N ALA A 70 10.57 -14.31 -6.33
CA ALA A 70 11.76 -14.34 -5.49
C ALA A 70 12.44 -15.72 -5.57
N ARG A 71 11.67 -16.81 -5.50
CA ARG A 71 12.17 -18.19 -5.62
C ARG A 71 12.85 -18.43 -6.96
N THR A 72 12.22 -18.07 -8.07
CA THR A 72 12.79 -18.29 -9.41
C THR A 72 14.05 -17.47 -9.62
N THR A 73 14.06 -16.21 -9.16
CA THR A 73 15.22 -15.31 -9.28
C THR A 73 16.40 -15.80 -8.42
N LEU A 74 16.15 -16.16 -7.16
CA LEU A 74 17.20 -16.67 -6.25
C LEU A 74 17.71 -18.05 -6.66
N ALA A 75 16.85 -18.93 -7.18
CA ALA A 75 17.25 -20.24 -7.69
C ALA A 75 18.16 -20.14 -8.92
N ALA A 76 17.95 -19.14 -9.78
CA ALA A 76 18.81 -18.89 -10.94
C ALA A 76 20.23 -18.50 -10.54
N GLU A 77 20.40 -17.72 -9.46
CA GLU A 77 21.70 -17.22 -9.01
C GLU A 77 22.43 -18.14 -8.03
N LEU A 78 21.70 -18.76 -7.09
CA LEU A 78 22.27 -19.57 -6.00
C LEU A 78 22.13 -21.08 -6.23
N GLY A 79 21.46 -21.47 -7.32
CA GLY A 79 21.06 -22.86 -7.60
C GLY A 79 19.76 -23.26 -6.91
N GLU A 80 19.05 -24.23 -7.50
CA GLU A 80 17.68 -24.64 -7.12
C GLU A 80 17.49 -24.88 -5.61
N ARG A 81 18.41 -25.62 -4.98
CA ARG A 81 18.30 -26.01 -3.57
C ARG A 81 18.58 -24.83 -2.63
N LEU A 82 19.72 -24.14 -2.81
CA LEU A 82 20.10 -23.03 -1.93
C LEU A 82 19.19 -21.83 -2.14
N GLY A 83 18.87 -21.47 -3.39
CA GLY A 83 17.95 -20.39 -3.72
C GLY A 83 16.59 -20.57 -3.06
N SER A 84 16.00 -21.77 -3.14
CA SER A 84 14.72 -22.06 -2.47
C SER A 84 14.78 -21.89 -0.94
N TRP A 85 15.87 -22.35 -0.30
CA TRP A 85 16.06 -22.17 1.14
C TRP A 85 16.24 -20.71 1.53
N VAL A 86 16.99 -19.95 0.73
CA VAL A 86 17.17 -18.51 0.96
C VAL A 86 15.85 -17.77 0.80
N THR A 87 15.02 -18.10 -0.19
CA THR A 87 13.69 -17.49 -0.35
C THR A 87 12.80 -17.74 0.86
N VAL A 88 12.71 -18.99 1.33
CA VAL A 88 11.93 -19.34 2.52
C VAL A 88 12.47 -18.63 3.76
N GLY A 89 13.81 -18.62 3.94
CA GLY A 89 14.46 -17.93 5.06
C GLY A 89 14.18 -16.42 5.05
N ALA A 90 14.27 -15.78 3.88
CA ALA A 90 13.99 -14.35 3.72
C ALA A 90 12.51 -14.02 3.98
N PHE A 91 11.58 -14.89 3.56
CA PHE A 91 10.16 -14.73 3.83
C PHE A 91 9.86 -14.72 5.35
N PHE A 92 10.36 -15.72 6.10
CA PHE A 92 10.18 -15.76 7.55
C PHE A 92 10.95 -14.65 8.28
N ALA A 93 12.12 -14.25 7.76
CA ALA A 93 12.84 -13.10 8.29
C ALA A 93 12.04 -11.80 8.12
N GLY A 94 11.34 -11.63 6.99
CA GLY A 94 10.41 -10.51 6.77
C GLY A 94 9.24 -10.53 7.76
N ILE A 95 8.64 -11.70 8.03
CA ILE A 95 7.59 -11.86 9.05
C ILE A 95 8.12 -11.48 10.45
N LEU A 96 9.32 -11.94 10.80
CA LEU A 96 9.94 -11.60 12.07
C LEU A 96 10.22 -10.09 12.18
N LEU A 97 10.70 -9.48 11.10
CA LEU A 97 10.98 -8.05 11.04
C LEU A 97 9.71 -7.23 11.28
N ILE A 98 8.60 -7.55 10.61
CA ILE A 98 7.35 -6.82 10.83
C ILE A 98 6.79 -7.06 12.24
N ALA A 99 6.91 -8.27 12.78
CA ALA A 99 6.51 -8.56 14.17
C ALA A 99 7.34 -7.75 15.19
N VAL A 100 8.63 -7.53 14.92
CA VAL A 100 9.49 -6.68 15.76
C VAL A 100 9.07 -5.21 15.61
N ILE A 101 8.81 -4.73 14.40
CA ILE A 101 8.31 -3.36 14.16
C ILE A 101 7.02 -3.12 14.93
N ASP A 102 6.07 -4.05 14.84
CA ASP A 102 4.77 -3.99 15.54
C ASP A 102 4.92 -3.97 17.06
N ASN A 103 5.85 -4.76 17.61
CA ASN A 103 6.08 -4.79 19.06
C ASN A 103 6.81 -3.55 19.58
N VAL A 104 7.58 -2.87 18.73
CA VAL A 104 8.28 -1.62 19.08
C VAL A 104 7.37 -0.41 18.96
N LEU A 105 6.36 -0.46 18.07
CA LEU A 105 5.37 0.59 17.92
C LEU A 105 4.31 0.50 19.04
N PRO A 106 4.10 1.57 19.83
CA PRO A 106 3.03 1.61 20.82
C PRO A 106 1.67 1.28 20.18
N ASN A 107 0.78 0.55 20.87
CA ASN A 107 -0.51 0.11 20.29
C ASN A 107 -1.33 1.26 19.66
N THR A 108 -1.29 2.48 20.22
CA THR A 108 -1.97 3.67 19.67
C THR A 108 -1.28 4.30 18.46
N GLU A 109 -0.09 3.82 18.09
CA GLU A 109 0.73 4.25 16.96
C GLU A 109 0.77 3.17 15.85
N ASN A 110 0.06 2.05 16.02
CA ASN A 110 0.11 0.95 15.07
C ASN A 110 -0.71 1.28 13.80
N PRO A 111 -0.10 1.28 12.60
CA PRO A 111 -0.78 1.53 11.32
C PRO A 111 -1.93 0.57 11.02
N HIS A 112 -1.95 -0.59 11.69
CA HIS A 112 -2.95 -1.63 11.53
C HIS A 112 -4.15 -1.47 12.49
N GLU A 113 -4.16 -0.44 13.35
CA GLU A 113 -5.33 -0.07 14.14
C GLU A 113 -6.22 0.92 13.36
N ILE A 114 -7.46 0.51 13.10
CA ILE A 114 -8.36 1.22 12.20
C ILE A 114 -9.09 2.32 12.95
N HIS A 115 -8.76 3.56 12.62
CA HIS A 115 -9.40 4.73 13.20
C HIS A 115 -10.63 5.11 12.38
N ARG A 116 -11.76 5.26 13.05
CA ARG A 116 -13.04 5.60 12.41
C ARG A 116 -13.20 7.12 12.27
N VAL A 117 -13.91 7.55 11.22
CA VAL A 117 -14.23 8.98 10.99
C VAL A 117 -15.02 9.56 12.16
N GLU A 118 -15.82 8.74 12.86
CA GLU A 118 -16.57 9.19 14.04
C GLU A 118 -15.66 9.54 15.24
N GLU A 119 -14.46 8.96 15.34
CA GLU A 119 -13.49 9.28 16.40
C GLU A 119 -12.97 10.73 16.27
N MET A 120 -13.15 11.36 15.10
CA MET A 120 -12.79 12.76 14.87
C MET A 120 -13.62 13.74 15.74
N ASP A 121 -14.84 13.35 16.13
CA ASP A 121 -15.77 14.23 16.86
C ASP A 121 -15.93 13.87 18.35
N GLU A 122 -15.64 12.62 18.76
CA GLU A 122 -16.05 12.11 20.09
C GLU A 122 -15.15 12.52 21.28
N ASN A 123 -13.99 13.16 21.11
CA ASN A 123 -13.13 13.42 22.27
C ASN A 123 -12.18 14.61 22.12
N LYS A 124 -12.69 15.85 22.11
CA LYS A 124 -11.86 17.08 22.08
C LYS A 124 -11.08 17.35 23.39
N GLY A 125 -11.14 16.46 24.39
CA GLY A 125 -10.87 16.80 25.79
C GLY A 125 -9.57 16.29 26.43
N ALA A 126 -8.91 15.23 25.95
CA ALA A 126 -7.77 14.68 26.68
C ALA A 126 -6.89 13.72 25.86
N ARG A 127 -5.96 14.23 25.03
CA ARG A 127 -4.71 13.52 24.67
C ARG A 127 -3.78 14.46 23.89
N GLU A 128 -2.83 15.06 24.61
CA GLU A 128 -1.76 15.88 24.03
C GLU A 128 -0.75 15.04 23.21
N SER A 129 -0.31 15.60 22.07
CA SER A 129 0.91 15.35 21.28
C SER A 129 1.29 13.93 20.82
N LYS A 130 0.61 12.87 21.28
CA LYS A 130 0.92 11.48 20.89
C LYS A 130 0.35 11.08 19.52
N LEU A 131 -0.70 11.76 19.05
CA LEU A 131 -1.43 11.36 17.84
C LEU A 131 -0.85 11.98 16.55
N LEU A 132 -0.18 13.13 16.63
CA LEU A 132 0.64 13.66 15.54
C LEU A 132 1.77 12.70 15.17
N ARG A 133 2.37 12.08 16.20
CA ARG A 133 3.33 11.00 16.02
C ARG A 133 2.65 9.81 15.36
N THR A 134 1.52 9.32 15.88
CA THR A 134 0.73 8.25 15.23
C THR A 134 0.50 8.53 13.75
N GLY A 135 -0.11 9.67 13.40
CA GLY A 135 -0.48 9.95 12.00
C GLY A 135 0.71 10.06 11.04
N VAL A 136 1.83 10.65 11.48
CA VAL A 136 3.05 10.73 10.66
C VAL A 136 3.77 9.38 10.57
N PHE A 137 3.80 8.60 11.66
CA PHE A 137 4.37 7.25 11.65
C PHE A 137 3.52 6.29 10.81
N THR A 138 2.19 6.37 10.88
CA THR A 138 1.26 5.64 10.02
C THR A 138 1.46 6.03 8.56
N ALA A 139 1.62 7.32 8.24
CA ALA A 139 1.92 7.76 6.88
C ALA A 139 3.27 7.21 6.38
N LEU A 140 4.31 7.19 7.24
CA LEU A 140 5.62 6.64 6.89
C LEU A 140 5.56 5.11 6.72
N ALA A 141 4.88 4.41 7.61
CA ALA A 141 4.73 2.95 7.54
C ALA A 141 3.98 2.54 6.27
N ILE A 142 2.88 3.24 5.95
CA ILE A 142 2.15 3.04 4.70
C ILE A 142 3.05 3.38 3.50
N ALA A 143 3.80 4.48 3.51
CA ALA A 143 4.74 4.77 2.42
C ALA A 143 5.76 3.64 2.19
N VAL A 144 6.25 3.01 3.27
CA VAL A 144 7.16 1.86 3.19
C VAL A 144 6.45 0.59 2.69
N HIS A 145 5.14 0.46 2.90
CA HIS A 145 4.32 -0.64 2.40
C HIS A 145 3.99 -0.47 0.90
N ASN A 146 3.58 0.73 0.51
CA ASN A 146 3.17 1.10 -0.83
C ASN A 146 4.37 1.08 -1.81
N PHE A 147 5.60 1.29 -1.34
CA PHE A 147 6.77 1.23 -2.22
C PHE A 147 7.00 -0.17 -2.84
N PRO A 148 7.12 -1.28 -2.07
CA PRO A 148 7.13 -2.63 -2.63
C PRO A 148 5.91 -2.97 -3.51
N GLU A 149 4.72 -2.50 -3.14
CA GLU A 149 3.50 -2.70 -3.94
C GLU A 149 3.57 -2.00 -5.30
N GLY A 150 4.16 -0.81 -5.33
CA GLY A 150 4.46 -0.05 -6.54
C GLY A 150 5.32 -0.86 -7.51
N ILE A 151 6.43 -1.40 -7.02
CA ILE A 151 7.33 -2.26 -7.79
C ILE A 151 6.58 -3.49 -8.33
N ALA A 152 5.80 -4.16 -7.46
CA ALA A 152 5.05 -5.35 -7.87
C ALA A 152 4.04 -5.03 -8.97
N THR A 153 3.25 -3.96 -8.78
CA THR A 153 2.25 -3.48 -9.73
C THR A 153 2.87 -3.08 -11.06
N PHE A 154 3.95 -2.32 -11.03
CA PHE A 154 4.65 -1.85 -12.22
C PHE A 154 5.23 -3.01 -13.01
N VAL A 155 5.94 -3.94 -12.35
CA VAL A 155 6.55 -5.07 -13.05
C VAL A 155 5.49 -6.04 -13.58
N SER A 156 4.42 -6.31 -12.83
CA SER A 156 3.31 -7.14 -13.30
C SER A 156 2.61 -6.51 -14.51
N ALA A 157 2.38 -5.20 -14.49
CA ALA A 157 1.82 -4.46 -15.63
C ALA A 157 2.73 -4.41 -16.85
N LEU A 158 4.05 -4.35 -16.67
CA LEU A 158 5.02 -4.44 -17.77
C LEU A 158 5.06 -5.82 -18.44
N GLN A 159 4.89 -6.89 -17.65
CA GLN A 159 5.00 -8.25 -18.15
C GLN A 159 3.71 -8.74 -18.82
N GLU A 160 2.57 -8.56 -18.16
CA GLU A 160 1.29 -9.08 -18.66
C GLU A 160 0.10 -8.20 -18.21
N PRO A 161 -0.23 -7.13 -18.97
CA PRO A 161 -1.27 -6.16 -18.60
C PRO A 161 -2.65 -6.77 -18.33
N SER A 162 -3.02 -7.84 -19.06
CA SER A 162 -4.30 -8.53 -18.91
C SER A 162 -4.49 -9.15 -17.52
N ILE A 163 -3.40 -9.62 -16.91
CA ILE A 163 -3.41 -10.16 -15.54
C ILE A 163 -3.25 -9.01 -14.53
N ALA A 164 -2.44 -8.01 -14.86
CA ALA A 164 -2.15 -6.88 -13.98
C ALA A 164 -3.36 -5.97 -13.70
N ILE A 165 -4.24 -5.73 -14.68
CA ILE A 165 -5.39 -4.83 -14.49
C ILE A 165 -6.30 -5.27 -13.32
N PRO A 166 -6.74 -6.54 -13.22
CA PRO A 166 -7.45 -7.02 -12.03
C PRO A 166 -6.70 -6.80 -10.72
N ILE A 167 -5.38 -7.01 -10.69
CA ILE A 167 -4.54 -6.82 -9.49
C ILE A 167 -4.48 -5.34 -9.12
N VAL A 168 -4.26 -4.46 -10.08
CA VAL A 168 -4.24 -2.98 -9.90
C VAL A 168 -5.56 -2.49 -9.32
N VAL A 169 -6.69 -2.96 -9.86
CA VAL A 169 -8.01 -2.62 -9.31
C VAL A 169 -8.12 -3.10 -7.86
N ALA A 170 -7.58 -4.28 -7.58
CA ALA A 170 -7.64 -4.86 -6.26
C ALA A 170 -6.79 -4.08 -5.24
N ILE A 171 -5.57 -3.65 -5.63
CA ILE A 171 -4.68 -2.79 -4.85
C ILE A 171 -5.31 -1.40 -4.66
N ALA A 172 -5.87 -0.80 -5.70
CA ALA A 172 -6.58 0.47 -5.61
C ALA A 172 -7.72 0.44 -4.55
N ILE A 173 -8.45 -0.68 -4.47
CA ILE A 173 -9.50 -0.85 -3.44
C ILE A 173 -8.89 -0.99 -2.03
N HIS A 174 -7.74 -1.64 -1.89
CA HIS A 174 -7.03 -1.77 -0.62
C HIS A 174 -6.52 -0.42 -0.09
N ASN A 175 -6.03 0.42 -0.99
CA ASN A 175 -5.45 1.72 -0.66
C ASN A 175 -6.48 2.72 -0.10
N ILE A 176 -7.78 2.53 -0.39
CA ILE A 176 -8.84 3.39 0.16
C ILE A 176 -8.90 3.29 1.70
N PRO A 177 -9.05 2.10 2.31
CA PRO A 177 -8.89 1.91 3.76
C PRO A 177 -7.61 2.50 4.35
N GLU A 178 -6.46 2.31 3.69
CA GLU A 178 -5.18 2.86 4.16
C GLU A 178 -5.20 4.39 4.23
N GLY A 179 -5.75 5.02 3.19
CA GLY A 179 -5.91 6.47 3.13
C GLY A 179 -6.75 7.02 4.27
N ILE A 180 -7.82 6.31 4.64
CA ILE A 180 -8.64 6.63 5.81
C ILE A 180 -7.80 6.47 7.10
N GLY A 181 -7.05 5.38 7.22
CA GLY A 181 -6.19 5.07 8.36
C GLY A 181 -5.11 6.11 8.65
N VAL A 182 -4.58 6.81 7.63
CA VAL A 182 -3.67 7.95 7.81
C VAL A 182 -4.42 9.23 8.13
N ALA A 183 -5.49 9.53 7.39
CA ALA A 183 -6.14 10.83 7.43
C ALA A 183 -6.83 11.13 8.76
N VAL A 184 -7.50 10.13 9.35
CA VAL A 184 -8.26 10.27 10.60
C VAL A 184 -7.36 10.69 11.78
N PRO A 185 -6.28 9.95 12.13
CA PRO A 185 -5.42 10.33 13.26
C PRO A 185 -4.68 11.65 13.02
N VAL A 186 -4.24 11.93 11.79
CA VAL A 186 -3.59 13.22 11.46
C VAL A 186 -4.57 14.39 11.63
N TYR A 187 -5.82 14.23 11.17
CA TYR A 187 -6.82 15.29 11.34
C TYR A 187 -7.19 15.48 12.82
N TYR A 188 -7.39 14.38 13.55
CA TYR A 188 -7.77 14.43 14.96
C TYR A 188 -6.73 15.21 15.79
N ASP A 189 -5.44 15.04 15.52
CA ASP A 189 -4.38 15.77 16.23
C ASP A 189 -4.18 17.19 15.69
N THR A 190 -4.09 17.36 14.37
CA THR A 190 -3.71 18.67 13.80
C THR A 190 -4.87 19.64 13.59
N GLY A 191 -6.11 19.16 13.61
CA GLY A 191 -7.31 19.89 13.17
C GLY A 191 -7.29 20.31 11.69
N SER A 192 -6.27 19.92 10.92
CA SER A 192 -6.02 20.42 9.58
C SER A 192 -6.31 19.38 8.51
N ARG A 193 -7.43 19.55 7.80
CA ARG A 193 -7.78 18.71 6.64
C ARG A 193 -6.67 18.69 5.59
N ARG A 194 -5.99 19.82 5.39
CA ARG A 194 -4.89 19.92 4.42
C ARG A 194 -3.69 19.07 4.81
N LYS A 195 -3.31 19.04 6.09
CA LYS A 195 -2.18 18.20 6.56
C LYS A 195 -2.55 16.71 6.48
N ALA A 196 -3.74 16.34 6.93
CA ALA A 196 -4.25 14.97 6.85
C ALA A 196 -4.27 14.44 5.41
N PHE A 197 -4.81 15.23 4.49
CA PHE A 197 -4.78 14.89 3.06
C PHE A 197 -3.36 14.80 2.52
N LEU A 198 -2.51 15.79 2.82
CA LEU A 198 -1.15 15.84 2.28
C LEU A 198 -0.31 14.63 2.73
N TYR A 199 -0.34 14.26 4.01
CA TYR A 199 0.46 13.13 4.51
C TYR A 199 -0.02 11.80 3.91
N SER A 200 -1.33 11.59 3.81
CA SER A 200 -1.88 10.38 3.17
C SER A 200 -1.66 10.34 1.66
N PHE A 201 -1.77 11.49 0.99
CA PHE A 201 -1.49 11.58 -0.44
C PHE A 201 -0.01 11.31 -0.73
N LEU A 202 0.89 11.90 0.07
CA LEU A 202 2.34 11.67 -0.06
C LEU A 202 2.73 10.22 0.21
N SER A 203 2.06 9.52 1.15
CA SER A 203 2.31 8.09 1.36
C SER A 203 1.86 7.25 0.16
N GLY A 204 0.73 7.58 -0.46
CA GLY A 204 0.27 6.92 -1.70
C GLY A 204 1.17 7.17 -2.91
N LEU A 205 1.90 8.29 -2.97
CA LEU A 205 2.90 8.52 -4.02
C LEU A 205 4.12 7.59 -3.94
N ALA A 206 4.27 6.82 -2.86
CA ALA A 206 5.32 5.82 -2.75
C ALA A 206 5.16 4.68 -3.77
N GLU A 207 3.92 4.36 -4.17
CA GLU A 207 3.64 3.37 -5.22
C GLU A 207 4.24 3.75 -6.58
N PRO A 208 3.86 4.88 -7.22
CA PRO A 208 4.45 5.25 -8.51
C PRO A 208 5.95 5.63 -8.42
N ALA A 209 6.47 5.83 -7.21
CA ALA A 209 7.90 6.06 -6.99
C ALA A 209 8.73 4.76 -6.91
N GLY A 210 8.10 3.64 -6.55
CA GLY A 210 8.71 2.31 -6.53
C GLY A 210 8.76 1.69 -7.91
#